data_AF-A0A941IG71-F1
#
_entry.id   AF-A0A941IG71-F1
#
_cell.length_a   1.000
_cell.length_b   1.000
_cell.length_c   1.000
_cell.angle_alpha   90.00
_cell.angle_beta   90.00
_cell.angle_gamma   90.00
#
_symmetry.space_group_name_H-M   'P 1'
#
loop_
_entity.id
_entity.type
_entity.pdbx_description
1 polymer ?
#
loop_
_entity_poly.entity_id
_entity_poly.type
_entity_poly.pdbx_seq_one_letter_code
_entity_poly.pdbx_strand_id
1 'polypeptide(L)'
;MDIQAPEELFKELQRPDERSLRSTPLGAGAAARPAEAAAFLQQMIGHIDLVEQVPDRVRETFEQVRTLYSRGVLLYDLYALAHDRARLVVEYALRERFMDHHDGSVTFLDAHHAPHTLTPAGFADLVEQLPTDLLRKPHSWRLRLSDGTTMWFNGRFDSLVKWARAEGLLHGQRNRHHESILKDARDRIAHSSGYRLLTPDLAAQAIGELAEIVNRLWGSFTPGGRFYPAPATREVVAIGWGDDGRIITWAPFAEFNPAFPPEGLTYVLVRAKANDDELAHYDSQYETTYVPCDLLWGPGPWPEAAAWFEREQPAGDQVEILDRLFLVRHHEQRLHLPRTPQIAAGLEQGEREGTWYLVRADAPLDAFNHLRCLLACGSGCALADPCRRGPHTATGPCSGARCPVDTLHTGTLQEGLEHLPGTPPRPRSNPDVRVSRRMPRYNIIERGTWQVPLD
;
A
#
# COMPACT_ATOMS: atom_id res chain seq x y z
N MET A 1 -9.36 7.03 -56.12
CA MET A 1 -9.51 7.26 -54.67
C MET A 1 -9.95 8.71 -54.56
N ASP A 2 -11.27 8.94 -54.55
CA ASP A 2 -11.80 10.31 -54.45
C ASP A 2 -11.46 10.85 -53.07
N ILE A 3 -10.67 11.91 -53.04
CA ILE A 3 -10.36 12.63 -51.79
C ILE A 3 -11.63 13.42 -51.48
N GLN A 4 -12.34 13.04 -50.42
CA GLN A 4 -13.46 13.82 -49.90
C GLN A 4 -13.04 15.28 -49.69
N ALA A 5 -13.95 16.22 -49.92
CA ALA A 5 -13.70 17.63 -49.66
C ALA A 5 -13.15 17.81 -48.23
N PRO A 6 -12.08 18.61 -48.01
CA PRO A 6 -11.43 18.74 -46.71
C PRO A 6 -12.37 19.03 -45.52
N GLU A 7 -13.46 19.74 -45.77
CA GLU A 7 -14.49 20.05 -44.75
C GLU A 7 -15.30 18.83 -44.31
N GLU A 8 -15.61 17.91 -45.22
CA GLU A 8 -16.37 16.69 -44.90
C GLU A 8 -15.49 15.69 -44.14
N LEU A 9 -14.21 15.57 -44.53
CA LEU A 9 -13.23 14.78 -43.78
C LEU A 9 -13.03 15.34 -42.36
N PHE A 10 -12.99 16.67 -42.19
CA PHE A 10 -12.85 17.28 -40.88
C PHE A 10 -14.07 17.03 -39.98
N LYS A 11 -15.30 17.10 -40.52
CA LYS A 11 -16.52 16.72 -39.78
C LYS A 11 -16.49 15.25 -39.35
N GLU A 12 -15.99 14.36 -40.20
CA GLU A 12 -15.83 12.95 -39.86
C GLU A 12 -14.87 12.75 -38.68
N LEU A 13 -13.74 13.46 -38.66
CA LEU A 13 -12.77 13.42 -37.55
C LEU A 13 -13.30 13.98 -36.22
N GLN A 14 -14.38 14.77 -36.25
CA GLN A 14 -15.05 15.27 -35.03
C GLN A 14 -16.12 14.31 -34.51
N ARG A 15 -16.48 13.26 -35.26
CA ARG A 15 -17.50 12.31 -34.83
C ARG A 15 -16.95 11.47 -33.67
N PRO A 16 -17.66 11.42 -32.52
CA PRO A 16 -17.26 10.56 -31.41
C PRO A 16 -17.29 9.08 -31.81
N ASP A 17 -16.38 8.31 -31.22
CA ASP A 17 -16.40 6.85 -31.34
C ASP A 17 -17.63 6.29 -30.61
N GLU A 18 -18.43 5.48 -31.30
CA GLU A 18 -19.68 4.93 -30.75
C GLU A 18 -19.46 4.06 -29.50
N ARG A 19 -18.27 3.46 -29.36
CA ARG A 19 -17.90 2.68 -28.17
C ARG A 19 -17.73 3.58 -26.96
N SER A 20 -17.14 4.76 -27.14
CA SER A 20 -16.90 5.75 -26.08
C SER A 20 -18.21 6.33 -25.55
N LEU A 21 -19.25 6.43 -26.39
CA LEU A 21 -20.56 6.93 -25.98
C LEU A 21 -21.31 6.00 -25.02
N ARG A 22 -20.91 4.72 -24.94
CA ARG A 22 -21.55 3.73 -24.05
C ARG A 22 -20.93 3.69 -22.66
N SER A 23 -19.87 4.45 -22.41
CA SER A 23 -19.24 4.54 -21.09
C SER A 23 -20.04 5.49 -20.19
N THR A 24 -20.62 4.93 -19.13
CA THR A 24 -21.45 5.65 -18.14
C THR A 24 -20.94 5.41 -16.71
N PRO A 25 -21.39 6.18 -15.71
CA PRO A 25 -21.03 5.94 -14.30
C PRO A 25 -21.37 4.53 -13.79
N LEU A 26 -22.32 3.83 -14.42
CA LEU A 26 -22.72 2.46 -14.08
C LEU A 26 -22.01 1.39 -14.94
N GLY A 27 -20.98 1.78 -15.70
CA GLY A 27 -20.29 0.92 -16.66
C GLY A 27 -20.82 1.08 -18.09
N ALA A 28 -20.87 -0.02 -18.85
CA ALA A 28 -21.39 -0.01 -20.22
C ALA A 28 -22.92 0.12 -20.23
N GLY A 29 -23.43 1.25 -20.69
CA GLY A 29 -24.86 1.59 -20.69
C GLY A 29 -25.42 1.93 -22.08
N ALA A 30 -26.62 2.50 -22.08
CA ALA A 30 -27.16 3.14 -23.28
C ALA A 30 -26.23 4.27 -23.74
N ALA A 31 -26.17 4.53 -25.05
CA ALA A 31 -25.31 5.57 -25.59
C ALA A 31 -25.72 6.95 -25.02
N ALA A 32 -24.80 7.60 -24.31
CA ALA A 32 -24.96 8.96 -23.83
C ALA A 32 -24.81 9.96 -24.97
N ARG A 33 -25.26 11.21 -24.74
CA ARG A 33 -24.96 12.28 -25.68
C ARG A 33 -23.45 12.55 -25.69
N PRO A 34 -22.84 12.88 -26.84
CA PRO A 34 -21.39 13.12 -26.94
C PRO A 34 -20.80 14.04 -25.87
N ALA A 35 -21.46 15.17 -25.60
CA ALA A 35 -21.00 16.13 -24.60
C ALA A 35 -21.05 15.57 -23.17
N GLU A 36 -22.06 14.75 -22.85
CA GLU A 36 -22.19 14.10 -21.53
C GLU A 36 -21.14 13.01 -21.35
N ALA A 37 -20.91 12.19 -22.39
CA ALA A 37 -19.85 11.18 -22.38
C ALA A 37 -18.47 11.84 -22.19
N ALA A 38 -18.17 12.91 -22.94
CA ALA A 38 -16.93 13.65 -22.80
C ALA A 38 -16.76 14.26 -21.39
N ALA A 39 -17.80 14.89 -20.84
CA ALA A 39 -17.77 15.46 -19.50
C ALA A 39 -17.54 14.40 -18.41
N PHE A 40 -18.24 13.27 -18.50
CA PHE A 40 -18.07 12.14 -17.58
C PHE A 40 -16.64 11.60 -17.62
N LEU A 41 -16.13 11.31 -18.82
CA LEU A 41 -14.77 10.79 -19.01
C LEU A 41 -13.72 11.77 -18.49
N GLN A 42 -13.89 13.08 -18.71
CA GLN A 42 -13.00 14.08 -18.13
C GLN A 42 -13.04 14.10 -16.60
N GLN A 43 -14.23 13.98 -16.00
CA GLN A 43 -14.38 13.93 -14.56
C GLN A 43 -13.65 12.74 -13.92
N MET A 44 -13.56 11.60 -14.63
CA MET A 44 -12.83 10.41 -14.16
C MET A 44 -11.34 10.68 -13.90
N ILE A 45 -10.71 11.60 -14.64
CA ILE A 45 -9.29 11.95 -14.47
C ILE A 45 -9.06 13.39 -13.99
N GLY A 46 -10.13 14.17 -13.81
CA GLY A 46 -10.04 15.59 -13.48
C GLY A 46 -9.45 15.86 -12.09
N HIS A 47 -9.64 14.93 -11.16
CA HIS A 47 -9.10 14.99 -9.80
C HIS A 47 -7.68 14.40 -9.67
N ILE A 48 -7.14 13.82 -10.75
CA ILE A 48 -5.82 13.18 -10.76
C ILE A 48 -4.80 14.22 -11.19
N ASP A 49 -3.93 14.62 -10.27
CA ASP A 49 -2.93 15.67 -10.51
C ASP A 49 -1.57 15.33 -9.90
N LEU A 50 -0.54 16.01 -10.40
CA LEU A 50 0.82 15.93 -9.90
C LEU A 50 1.14 17.12 -8.99
N VAL A 51 1.78 16.86 -7.86
CA VAL A 51 2.20 17.90 -6.92
C VAL A 51 3.21 18.86 -7.56
N GLU A 52 3.27 20.10 -7.06
CA GLU A 52 4.10 21.18 -7.63
C GLU A 52 5.59 20.83 -7.70
N GLN A 53 6.08 20.00 -6.79
CA GLN A 53 7.49 19.58 -6.72
C GLN A 53 7.92 18.70 -7.89
N VAL A 54 6.97 18.12 -8.65
CA VAL A 54 7.28 17.29 -9.81
C VAL A 54 7.80 18.18 -10.97
N PRO A 55 8.98 17.91 -11.53
CA PRO A 55 9.58 18.70 -12.60
C PRO A 55 8.73 18.77 -13.87
N ASP A 56 8.80 19.91 -14.56
CA ASP A 56 7.99 20.20 -15.76
C ASP A 56 8.08 19.11 -16.83
N ARG A 57 9.28 18.57 -17.10
CA ARG A 57 9.47 17.47 -18.06
C ARG A 57 8.64 16.21 -17.76
N VAL A 58 8.47 15.87 -16.48
CA VAL A 58 7.63 14.74 -16.04
C VAL A 58 6.16 15.13 -16.13
N ARG A 59 5.82 16.36 -15.73
CA ARG A 59 4.47 16.92 -15.81
C ARG A 59 3.94 16.97 -17.25
N GLU A 60 4.74 17.45 -18.19
CA GLU A 60 4.41 17.48 -19.61
C GLU A 60 4.11 16.08 -20.15
N THR A 61 4.92 15.08 -19.76
CA THR A 61 4.71 13.69 -20.17
C THR A 61 3.43 13.11 -19.56
N PHE A 62 3.11 13.47 -18.32
CA PHE A 62 1.84 13.11 -17.67
C PHE A 62 0.63 13.77 -18.35
N GLU A 63 0.71 15.06 -18.67
CA GLU A 63 -0.35 15.78 -19.39
C GLU A 63 -0.57 15.27 -20.82
N GLN A 64 0.48 14.76 -21.48
CA GLN A 64 0.32 14.01 -22.73
C GLN A 64 -0.56 12.76 -22.53
N VAL A 65 -0.40 12.03 -21.43
CA VAL A 65 -1.24 10.86 -21.13
C VAL A 65 -2.69 11.27 -20.91
N ARG A 66 -2.93 12.32 -20.12
CA ARG A 66 -4.28 12.87 -19.89
C ARG A 66 -4.92 13.36 -21.19
N THR A 67 -4.13 13.94 -22.09
CA THR A 67 -4.58 14.37 -23.41
C THR A 67 -4.97 13.18 -24.29
N LEU A 68 -4.18 12.11 -24.31
CA LEU A 68 -4.52 10.88 -25.03
C LEU A 68 -5.84 10.28 -24.53
N TYR A 69 -5.99 10.19 -23.21
CA TYR A 69 -7.22 9.74 -22.57
C TYR A 69 -8.42 10.59 -22.99
N SER A 70 -8.30 11.91 -22.85
CA SER A 70 -9.33 12.88 -23.20
C SER A 70 -9.80 12.75 -24.65
N ARG A 71 -8.85 12.48 -25.57
CA ARG A 71 -9.14 12.28 -26.99
C ARG A 71 -9.72 10.90 -27.32
N GLY A 72 -9.70 9.97 -26.36
CA GLY A 72 -10.32 8.65 -26.49
C GLY A 72 -11.82 8.69 -26.81
N VAL A 73 -12.51 9.77 -26.48
CA VAL A 73 -13.92 9.98 -26.88
C VAL A 73 -14.10 10.02 -28.40
N LEU A 74 -13.09 10.49 -29.15
CA LEU A 74 -13.09 10.55 -30.61
C LEU A 74 -12.50 9.28 -31.24
N LEU A 75 -11.53 8.66 -30.58
CA LEU A 75 -10.87 7.44 -31.06
C LEU A 75 -10.61 6.50 -29.88
N TYR A 76 -11.45 5.49 -29.72
CA TYR A 76 -11.47 4.65 -28.51
C TYR A 76 -10.13 3.95 -28.25
N ASP A 77 -9.38 3.59 -29.30
CA ASP A 77 -8.09 2.92 -29.19
C ASP A 77 -7.04 3.77 -28.43
N LEU A 78 -7.26 5.08 -28.30
CA LEU A 78 -6.42 5.97 -27.49
C LEU A 78 -6.50 5.66 -25.98
N TYR A 79 -7.52 4.97 -25.47
CA TYR A 79 -7.53 4.52 -24.08
C TYR A 79 -6.47 3.45 -23.83
N ALA A 80 -6.30 2.50 -24.76
CA ALA A 80 -5.23 1.52 -24.66
C ALA A 80 -3.86 2.20 -24.75
N LEU A 81 -3.71 3.18 -25.64
CA LEU A 81 -2.47 3.95 -25.75
C LEU A 81 -2.19 4.79 -24.51
N ALA A 82 -3.20 5.44 -23.92
CA ALA A 82 -3.06 6.21 -22.68
C ALA A 82 -2.65 5.29 -21.51
N HIS A 83 -3.31 4.14 -21.37
CA HIS A 83 -2.93 3.13 -20.38
C HIS A 83 -1.46 2.70 -20.54
N ASP A 84 -1.05 2.32 -21.75
CA ASP A 84 0.30 1.81 -21.99
C ASP A 84 1.36 2.90 -21.83
N ARG A 85 1.06 4.12 -22.31
CA ARG A 85 1.91 5.28 -22.09
C ARG A 85 2.07 5.55 -20.60
N ALA A 86 1.00 5.49 -19.80
CA ALA A 86 1.08 5.72 -18.36
C ALA A 86 2.11 4.79 -17.68
N ARG A 87 2.16 3.51 -18.07
CA ARG A 87 3.14 2.54 -17.56
C ARG A 87 4.58 2.91 -17.94
N LEU A 88 4.79 3.42 -19.15
CA LEU A 88 6.11 3.88 -19.60
C LEU A 88 6.55 5.18 -18.90
N VAL A 89 5.62 6.07 -18.58
CA VAL A 89 5.93 7.31 -17.84
C VAL A 89 6.44 7.00 -16.43
N VAL A 90 5.99 5.91 -15.79
CA VAL A 90 6.55 5.49 -14.49
C VAL A 90 8.06 5.23 -14.59
N GLU A 91 8.51 4.52 -15.62
CA GLU A 91 9.94 4.30 -15.85
C GLU A 91 10.69 5.61 -16.09
N TYR A 92 10.12 6.51 -16.88
CA TYR A 92 10.69 7.84 -17.12
C TYR A 92 10.82 8.64 -15.82
N ALA A 93 9.77 8.71 -15.01
CA ALA A 93 9.78 9.41 -13.72
C ALA A 93 10.80 8.84 -12.75
N LEU A 94 10.95 7.51 -12.69
CA LEU A 94 11.99 6.86 -11.87
C LEU A 94 13.40 7.26 -12.31
N ARG A 95 13.67 7.33 -13.62
CA ARG A 95 14.96 7.78 -14.15
C ARG A 95 15.24 9.22 -13.78
N GLU A 96 14.24 10.10 -13.93
CA GLU A 96 14.42 11.50 -13.58
C GLU A 96 14.63 11.69 -12.07
N ARG A 97 13.89 10.97 -11.24
CA ARG A 97 14.10 10.99 -9.80
C ARG A 97 15.46 10.41 -9.40
N PHE A 98 15.94 9.38 -10.10
CA PHE A 98 17.26 8.80 -9.88
C PHE A 98 18.37 9.82 -10.12
N MET A 99 18.30 10.54 -11.24
CA MET A 99 19.31 11.56 -11.58
C MET A 99 19.29 12.74 -10.60
N ASP A 100 18.10 13.18 -10.22
CA ASP A 100 17.86 14.25 -9.24
C ASP A 100 18.43 13.88 -7.86
N HIS A 101 18.17 12.66 -7.37
CA HIS A 101 18.65 12.17 -6.07
C HIS A 101 20.18 12.14 -5.95
N HIS A 102 20.88 11.89 -7.05
CA HIS A 102 22.35 11.77 -7.07
C HIS A 102 23.07 13.07 -7.42
N ASP A 103 22.35 14.17 -7.64
CA ASP A 103 22.91 15.50 -7.95
C ASP A 103 24.01 15.46 -9.04
N GLY A 104 23.77 14.68 -10.11
CA GLY A 104 24.68 14.55 -11.25
C GLY A 104 25.89 13.62 -11.05
N SER A 105 26.04 12.96 -9.90
CA SER A 105 27.17 12.06 -9.62
C SER A 105 26.73 10.75 -8.97
N VAL A 106 26.94 9.62 -9.66
CA VAL A 106 26.50 8.29 -9.22
C VAL A 106 27.70 7.46 -8.81
N THR A 107 27.71 6.98 -7.56
CA THR A 107 28.84 6.18 -7.03
C THR A 107 28.51 4.70 -7.00
N PHE A 108 29.38 3.89 -7.60
CA PHE A 108 29.36 2.44 -7.54
C PHE A 108 30.56 1.92 -6.74
N LEU A 109 30.43 0.76 -6.10
CA LEU A 109 31.54 0.02 -5.51
C LEU A 109 31.80 -1.24 -6.34
N ASP A 110 33.05 -1.53 -6.66
CA ASP A 110 33.43 -2.80 -7.29
C ASP A 110 33.52 -3.95 -6.27
N ALA A 111 33.94 -5.13 -6.76
CA ALA A 111 34.10 -6.32 -5.93
C ALA A 111 35.16 -6.20 -4.83
N HIS A 112 36.06 -5.22 -4.93
CA HIS A 112 37.07 -4.89 -3.92
C HIS A 112 36.63 -3.73 -3.03
N HIS A 113 35.37 -3.31 -3.11
CA HIS A 113 34.82 -2.14 -2.44
C HIS A 113 35.49 -0.81 -2.85
N ALA A 114 36.18 -0.76 -3.99
CA ALA A 114 36.75 0.48 -4.48
C ALA A 114 35.65 1.32 -5.15
N PRO A 115 35.58 2.63 -4.86
CA PRO A 115 34.56 3.52 -5.40
C PRO A 115 34.87 3.92 -6.85
N HIS A 116 33.85 3.84 -7.71
CA HIS A 116 33.82 4.33 -9.09
C HIS A 116 32.71 5.36 -9.20
N THR A 117 33.06 6.63 -9.43
CA THR A 117 32.09 7.73 -9.51
C THR A 117 31.90 8.11 -10.98
N LEU A 118 30.64 8.05 -11.43
CA LEU A 118 30.23 8.42 -12.78
C LEU A 118 29.55 9.79 -12.75
N THR A 119 29.81 10.64 -13.74
CA THR A 119 29.21 11.99 -13.87
C THR A 119 28.45 12.12 -15.19
N PRO A 120 27.33 11.38 -15.34
CA PRO A 120 26.59 11.34 -16.60
C PRO A 120 25.82 12.64 -16.87
N ALA A 121 25.74 13.05 -18.14
CA ALA A 121 24.93 14.18 -18.58
C ALA A 121 23.41 13.90 -18.46
N GLY A 122 23.02 12.63 -18.34
CA GLY A 122 21.64 12.19 -18.15
C GLY A 122 21.56 10.67 -18.02
N PHE A 123 20.35 10.14 -17.84
CA PHE A 123 20.19 8.71 -17.56
C PHE A 123 20.64 7.79 -18.70
N ALA A 124 20.50 8.22 -19.97
CA ALA A 124 20.96 7.43 -21.11
C ALA A 124 22.49 7.27 -21.10
N ASP A 125 23.21 8.38 -20.88
CA ASP A 125 24.67 8.41 -20.75
C ASP A 125 25.15 7.58 -19.55
N LEU A 126 24.43 7.62 -18.42
CA LEU A 126 24.70 6.74 -17.29
C LEU A 126 24.70 5.26 -17.72
N VAL A 127 23.68 4.82 -18.46
CA VAL A 127 23.55 3.43 -18.91
C VAL A 127 24.66 3.04 -19.89
N GLU A 128 25.13 3.97 -20.72
CA GLU A 128 26.26 3.75 -21.63
C GLU A 128 27.61 3.65 -20.89
N GLN A 129 27.77 4.40 -19.79
CA GLN A 129 28.96 4.35 -18.94
C GLN A 129 28.99 3.12 -18.02
N LEU A 130 27.84 2.46 -17.81
CA LEU A 130 27.79 1.23 -17.03
C LEU A 130 28.55 0.09 -17.74
N PRO A 131 29.43 -0.66 -17.05
CA PRO A 131 30.16 -1.75 -17.66
C PRO A 131 29.22 -2.81 -18.27
N THR A 132 29.47 -3.21 -19.51
CA THR A 132 28.70 -4.28 -20.19
C THR A 132 28.76 -5.63 -19.46
N ASP A 133 29.80 -5.86 -18.64
CA ASP A 133 30.03 -7.09 -17.87
C ASP A 133 29.33 -7.11 -16.49
N LEU A 134 28.42 -6.17 -16.19
CA LEU A 134 27.61 -6.15 -14.95
C LEU A 134 26.83 -7.46 -14.67
N LEU A 135 26.65 -8.31 -15.69
CA LEU A 135 25.99 -9.61 -15.62
C LEU A 135 26.94 -10.79 -15.33
N ARG A 136 28.26 -10.60 -15.38
CA ARG A 136 29.26 -11.65 -15.18
C ARG A 136 29.95 -11.48 -13.81
N LYS A 137 29.73 -12.44 -12.90
CA LYS A 137 30.55 -12.56 -11.67
C LYS A 137 32.01 -12.87 -12.06
N PRO A 138 33.03 -12.30 -11.38
CA PRO A 138 32.99 -11.67 -10.05
C PRO A 138 32.95 -10.12 -10.03
N HIS A 139 32.85 -9.42 -11.16
CA HIS A 139 33.11 -7.97 -11.25
C HIS A 139 31.87 -7.06 -11.17
N SER A 140 30.81 -7.47 -10.46
CA SER A 140 29.58 -6.67 -10.42
C SER A 140 29.78 -5.39 -9.60
N TRP A 141 29.89 -4.25 -10.28
CA TRP A 141 29.72 -2.95 -9.64
C TRP A 141 28.35 -2.89 -8.95
N ARG A 142 28.31 -2.34 -7.75
CA ARG A 142 27.09 -2.19 -6.94
C ARG A 142 26.87 -0.72 -6.66
N LEU A 143 25.65 -0.26 -6.88
CA LEU A 143 25.25 1.10 -6.53
C LEU A 143 25.37 1.28 -5.01
N ARG A 144 26.04 2.36 -4.60
CA ARG A 144 26.08 2.79 -3.20
C ARG A 144 24.83 3.61 -2.89
N LEU A 145 24.17 3.28 -1.79
CA LEU A 145 22.97 3.97 -1.30
C LEU A 145 23.31 5.05 -0.28
N SER A 146 22.33 5.89 0.06
CA SER A 146 22.50 7.00 1.04
C SER A 146 22.92 6.53 2.43
N ASP A 147 22.47 5.34 2.85
CA ASP A 147 22.82 4.72 4.13
C ASP A 147 24.20 4.01 4.13
N GLY A 148 24.91 4.06 3.00
CA GLY A 148 26.22 3.43 2.82
C GLY A 148 26.16 1.95 2.43
N THR A 149 24.98 1.33 2.42
CA THR A 149 24.81 -0.03 1.90
C THR A 149 24.92 -0.05 0.37
N THR A 150 24.89 -1.24 -0.23
CA THR A 150 25.00 -1.38 -1.69
C THR A 150 23.99 -2.35 -2.27
N MET A 151 23.57 -2.06 -3.50
CA MET A 151 22.68 -2.93 -4.26
C MET A 151 23.17 -3.14 -5.69
N TRP A 152 22.76 -4.25 -6.27
CA TRP A 152 22.96 -4.45 -7.70
C TRP A 152 22.07 -3.48 -8.49
N PHE A 153 22.63 -2.85 -9.52
CA PHE A 153 21.94 -1.88 -10.35
C PHE A 153 22.41 -2.02 -11.81
N ASN A 154 21.48 -2.05 -12.75
CA ASN A 154 21.78 -2.20 -14.18
C ASN A 154 21.04 -1.18 -15.05
N GLY A 155 20.49 -0.12 -14.44
CA GLY A 155 19.75 0.93 -15.12
C GLY A 155 18.38 0.51 -15.70
N ARG A 156 17.93 -0.74 -15.49
CA ARG A 156 16.61 -1.19 -15.94
C ARG A 156 15.53 -0.87 -14.90
N PHE A 157 14.28 -0.84 -15.34
CA PHE A 157 13.09 -0.59 -14.51
C PHE A 157 13.10 -1.33 -13.16
N ASP A 158 13.36 -2.64 -13.16
CA ASP A 158 13.41 -3.45 -11.93
C ASP A 158 14.47 -2.94 -10.92
N SER A 159 15.64 -2.55 -11.40
CA SER A 159 16.69 -2.00 -10.55
C SER A 159 16.37 -0.58 -10.05
N LEU A 160 15.66 0.23 -10.84
CA LEU A 160 15.18 1.56 -10.45
C LEU A 160 14.12 1.47 -9.35
N VAL A 161 13.14 0.57 -9.49
CA VAL A 161 12.11 0.37 -8.44
C VAL A 161 12.75 -0.11 -7.14
N LYS A 162 13.68 -1.07 -7.22
CA LYS A 162 14.42 -1.56 -6.04
C LYS A 162 15.25 -0.46 -5.39
N TRP A 163 15.89 0.39 -6.20
CA TRP A 163 16.64 1.55 -5.72
C TRP A 163 15.71 2.53 -4.99
N ALA A 164 14.59 2.92 -5.62
CA ALA A 164 13.65 3.86 -5.03
C ALA A 164 13.08 3.33 -3.70
N ARG A 165 12.90 2.01 -3.55
CA ARG A 165 12.55 1.41 -2.25
C ARG A 165 13.68 1.45 -1.24
N ALA A 166 14.89 1.12 -1.65
CA ALA A 166 16.03 1.08 -0.75
C ALA A 166 16.39 2.48 -0.22
N GLU A 167 16.15 3.52 -1.02
CA GLU A 167 16.26 4.93 -0.63
C GLU A 167 15.03 5.47 0.12
N GLY A 168 14.02 4.63 0.40
CA GLY A 168 12.82 5.07 1.13
C GLY A 168 11.94 6.06 0.35
N LEU A 169 11.99 6.05 -0.98
CA LEU A 169 11.09 6.83 -1.83
C LEU A 169 9.76 6.10 -2.04
N LEU A 170 9.79 4.78 -2.20
CA LEU A 170 8.60 3.94 -2.35
C LEU A 170 8.36 3.08 -1.11
N HIS A 171 7.12 3.14 -0.60
CA HIS A 171 6.68 2.48 0.64
C HIS A 171 5.61 1.42 0.40
N GLY A 172 5.22 0.76 1.47
CA GLY A 172 4.10 -0.16 1.50
C GLY A 172 4.53 -1.54 1.05
N GLN A 173 4.18 -2.52 1.86
CA GLN A 173 4.51 -3.90 1.65
C GLN A 173 3.64 -4.55 0.57
N ARG A 174 2.36 -4.16 0.47
CA ARG A 174 1.42 -4.58 -0.58
C ARG A 174 1.78 -4.00 -1.95
N ASN A 175 2.42 -2.84 -1.96
CA ASN A 175 2.84 -2.19 -3.20
C ASN A 175 3.96 -2.96 -3.91
N ARG A 176 4.76 -3.76 -3.18
CA ARG A 176 5.81 -4.61 -3.78
C ARG A 176 5.25 -5.59 -4.80
N HIS A 177 4.07 -6.14 -4.51
CA HIS A 177 3.39 -7.02 -5.45
C HIS A 177 2.93 -6.26 -6.70
N HIS A 178 2.37 -5.06 -6.51
CA HIS A 178 1.93 -4.21 -7.61
C HIS A 178 3.09 -3.76 -8.50
N GLU A 179 4.24 -3.45 -7.92
CA GLU A 179 5.46 -3.13 -8.68
C GLU A 179 5.98 -4.25 -9.55
N SER A 180 5.89 -5.49 -9.06
CA SER A 180 6.19 -6.68 -9.88
C SER A 180 5.22 -6.78 -11.06
N ILE A 181 3.93 -6.49 -10.85
CA ILE A 181 2.93 -6.42 -11.93
C ILE A 181 3.23 -5.26 -12.90
N LEU A 182 3.67 -4.09 -12.40
CA LEU A 182 4.05 -2.94 -13.23
C LEU A 182 5.19 -3.31 -14.17
N LYS A 183 6.20 -4.03 -13.67
CA LYS A 183 7.29 -4.57 -14.48
C LYS A 183 6.76 -5.52 -15.56
N ASP A 184 5.98 -6.52 -15.19
CA ASP A 184 5.41 -7.50 -16.13
C ASP A 184 4.49 -6.83 -17.18
N ALA A 185 3.77 -5.78 -16.80
CA ALA A 185 2.95 -4.98 -17.70
C ALA A 185 3.81 -4.18 -18.67
N ARG A 186 4.83 -3.48 -18.16
CA ARG A 186 5.77 -2.70 -18.97
C ARG A 186 6.53 -3.57 -19.97
N ASP A 187 7.01 -4.73 -19.55
CA ASP A 187 7.75 -5.63 -20.46
C ASP A 187 6.84 -6.20 -21.55
N ARG A 188 5.57 -6.48 -21.24
CA ARG A 188 4.57 -6.85 -22.24
C ARG A 188 4.26 -5.72 -23.23
N ILE A 189 4.28 -4.46 -22.80
CA ILE A 189 4.11 -3.31 -23.70
C ILE A 189 5.33 -3.18 -24.61
N ALA A 190 6.55 -3.29 -24.05
CA ALA A 190 7.79 -3.20 -24.81
C ALA A 190 7.96 -4.34 -25.85
N HIS A 191 7.28 -5.47 -25.64
CA HIS A 191 7.37 -6.67 -26.49
C HIS A 191 6.00 -7.11 -27.01
N SER A 192 5.06 -6.17 -27.21
CA SER A 192 3.69 -6.50 -27.57
C SER A 192 3.61 -7.23 -28.93
N SER A 193 2.90 -8.35 -28.98
CA SER A 193 2.71 -9.15 -30.20
C SER A 193 1.27 -9.15 -30.73
N GLY A 194 0.39 -8.24 -30.26
CA GLY A 194 -1.01 -8.23 -30.66
C GLY A 194 -1.77 -6.93 -30.34
N TYR A 195 -2.90 -6.75 -31.02
CA TYR A 195 -3.83 -5.65 -30.81
C TYR A 195 -4.48 -5.73 -29.42
N ARG A 196 -4.60 -4.60 -28.72
CA ARG A 196 -5.24 -4.50 -27.41
C ARG A 196 -6.25 -3.37 -27.40
N LEU A 197 -7.43 -3.69 -26.89
CA LEU A 197 -8.52 -2.75 -26.65
C LEU A 197 -8.78 -2.71 -25.15
N LEU A 198 -8.70 -1.53 -24.54
CA LEU A 198 -8.93 -1.32 -23.11
C LEU A 198 -10.05 -0.33 -22.89
N THR A 199 -10.72 -0.46 -21.75
CA THR A 199 -11.83 0.42 -21.37
C THR A 199 -11.33 1.72 -20.73
N PRO A 200 -12.15 2.79 -20.74
CA PRO A 200 -11.75 4.07 -20.15
C PRO A 200 -11.51 4.01 -18.63
N ASP A 201 -12.18 3.11 -17.91
CA ASP A 201 -11.95 2.89 -16.47
C ASP A 201 -10.55 2.35 -16.18
N LEU A 202 -10.09 1.35 -16.95
CA LEU A 202 -8.74 0.81 -16.81
C LEU A 202 -7.67 1.84 -17.16
N ALA A 203 -7.91 2.66 -18.19
CA ALA A 203 -7.00 3.73 -18.56
C ALA A 203 -6.95 4.84 -17.50
N ALA A 204 -8.10 5.26 -16.95
CA ALA A 204 -8.16 6.24 -15.86
C ALA A 204 -7.47 5.72 -14.60
N GLN A 205 -7.69 4.45 -14.26
CA GLN A 205 -7.01 3.79 -13.16
C GLN A 205 -5.48 3.83 -13.36
N ALA A 206 -4.97 3.47 -14.54
CA ALA A 206 -3.53 3.52 -14.80
C ALA A 206 -2.94 4.95 -14.72
N ILE A 207 -3.72 5.98 -15.06
CA ILE A 207 -3.33 7.39 -14.90
C ILE A 207 -3.27 7.77 -13.42
N GLY A 208 -4.25 7.34 -12.62
CA GLY A 208 -4.25 7.52 -11.16
C GLY A 208 -3.05 6.84 -10.51
N GLU A 209 -2.79 5.59 -10.87
CA GLU A 209 -1.64 4.83 -10.39
C GLU A 209 -0.30 5.49 -10.77
N LEU A 210 -0.20 6.04 -11.99
CA LEU A 210 0.95 6.84 -12.42
C LEU A 210 1.12 8.07 -11.52
N ALA A 211 0.06 8.85 -11.31
CA ALA A 211 0.12 10.06 -10.50
C ALA A 211 0.54 9.74 -9.05
N GLU A 212 -0.01 8.68 -8.46
CA GLU A 212 0.36 8.24 -7.12
C GLU A 212 1.85 7.88 -7.00
N ILE A 213 2.38 7.10 -7.95
CA ILE A 213 3.79 6.71 -7.96
C ILE A 213 4.67 7.96 -8.13
N VAL A 214 4.35 8.84 -9.08
CA VAL A 214 5.12 10.05 -9.34
C VAL A 214 5.09 10.98 -8.13
N ASN A 215 3.91 11.31 -7.59
CA ASN A 215 3.81 12.14 -6.39
C ASN A 215 4.62 11.56 -5.23
N ARG A 216 4.58 10.24 -5.06
CA ARG A 216 5.35 9.56 -4.01
C ARG A 216 6.86 9.66 -4.23
N LEU A 217 7.34 9.53 -5.46
CA LEU A 217 8.76 9.69 -5.78
C LEU A 217 9.29 11.08 -5.37
N TRP A 218 8.45 12.11 -5.45
CA TRP A 218 8.74 13.48 -4.98
C TRP A 218 8.24 13.78 -3.56
N GLY A 219 7.98 12.75 -2.76
CA GLY A 219 7.76 12.85 -1.32
C GLY A 219 6.32 13.18 -0.89
N SER A 220 5.37 13.25 -1.83
CA SER A 220 3.97 13.50 -1.49
C SER A 220 3.15 12.22 -1.47
N PHE A 221 2.28 12.08 -0.46
CA PHE A 221 1.20 11.12 -0.51
C PHE A 221 0.04 11.64 -1.35
N THR A 222 -0.82 10.75 -1.84
CA THR A 222 -1.99 11.11 -2.65
C THR A 222 -3.27 10.93 -1.85
N PRO A 223 -4.07 12.00 -1.62
CA PRO A 223 -5.38 11.87 -0.97
C PRO A 223 -6.28 10.88 -1.71
N GLY A 224 -6.82 9.90 -0.99
CA GLY A 224 -7.64 8.83 -1.60
C GLY A 224 -6.87 7.85 -2.50
N GLY A 225 -5.54 7.94 -2.55
CA GLY A 225 -4.71 7.03 -3.33
C GLY A 225 -4.82 5.58 -2.88
N ARG A 226 -4.62 4.65 -3.81
CA ARG A 226 -4.68 3.20 -3.57
C ARG A 226 -3.33 2.62 -3.15
N PHE A 227 -2.24 3.07 -3.74
CA PHE A 227 -0.88 2.59 -3.48
C PHE A 227 -0.18 3.45 -2.46
N TYR A 228 -0.23 4.76 -2.63
CA TYR A 228 0.45 5.70 -1.74
C TYR A 228 -0.56 6.70 -1.14
N PRO A 229 -1.55 6.19 -0.36
CA PRO A 229 -2.56 7.03 0.26
C PRO A 229 -1.92 8.06 1.20
N ALA A 230 -2.55 9.23 1.28
CA ALA A 230 -2.33 10.15 2.39
C ALA A 230 -2.54 9.45 3.74
N PRO A 231 -1.87 9.92 4.82
CA PRO A 231 -2.14 9.45 6.17
C PRO A 231 -3.64 9.37 6.46
N ALA A 232 -4.06 8.28 7.10
CA ALA A 232 -5.46 8.07 7.40
C ALA A 232 -5.89 9.05 8.50
N THR A 233 -6.92 9.86 8.23
CA THR A 233 -7.58 10.66 9.25
C THR A 233 -8.32 9.76 10.21
N ARG A 234 -8.06 9.94 11.51
CA ARG A 234 -8.76 9.27 12.59
C ARG A 234 -9.49 10.31 13.43
N GLU A 235 -10.67 9.94 13.86
CA GLU A 235 -11.52 10.73 14.75
C GLU A 235 -11.88 9.90 15.98
N VAL A 236 -12.63 10.51 16.89
CA VAL A 236 -13.08 9.81 18.08
C VAL A 236 -14.35 9.06 17.72
N VAL A 237 -14.29 7.74 17.82
CA VAL A 237 -15.37 6.82 17.49
C VAL A 237 -15.85 6.18 18.78
N ALA A 238 -17.16 6.18 18.97
CA ALA A 238 -17.79 5.41 20.04
C ALA A 238 -18.11 4.01 19.50
N ILE A 239 -17.72 2.97 20.24
CA ILE A 239 -18.08 1.59 19.95
C ILE A 239 -18.89 1.06 21.13
N GLY A 240 -20.11 0.62 20.86
CA GLY A 240 -21.01 0.02 21.85
C GLY A 240 -21.29 -1.44 21.53
N TRP A 241 -21.28 -2.30 22.54
CA TRP A 241 -21.63 -3.71 22.39
C TRP A 241 -22.38 -4.28 23.59
N GLY A 242 -23.18 -5.32 23.34
CA GLY A 242 -23.94 -6.03 24.38
C GLY A 242 -23.13 -7.17 25.00
N ASP A 243 -23.57 -7.67 26.16
CA ASP A 243 -22.89 -8.74 26.90
C ASP A 243 -22.67 -10.03 26.08
N ASP A 244 -23.56 -10.31 25.14
CA ASP A 244 -23.50 -11.47 24.24
C ASP A 244 -22.65 -11.24 22.97
N GLY A 245 -22.13 -10.02 22.79
CA GLY A 245 -21.35 -9.60 21.63
C GLY A 245 -22.10 -9.71 20.29
N ARG A 246 -23.44 -9.83 20.31
CA ARG A 246 -24.28 -9.91 19.09
C ARG A 246 -24.68 -8.54 18.59
N ILE A 247 -24.92 -7.61 19.51
CA ILE A 247 -25.19 -6.21 19.20
C ILE A 247 -23.84 -5.50 19.24
N ILE A 248 -23.43 -4.96 18.10
CA ILE A 248 -22.27 -4.10 17.97
C ILE A 248 -22.69 -2.90 17.12
N THR A 249 -22.39 -1.71 17.60
CA THR A 249 -22.58 -0.46 16.85
C THR A 249 -21.34 0.41 17.01
N TRP A 250 -21.05 1.21 15.99
CA TRP A 250 -20.06 2.27 16.09
C TRP A 250 -20.43 3.42 15.17
N ALA A 251 -20.05 4.63 15.58
CA ALA A 251 -20.15 5.84 14.78
C ALA A 251 -19.17 6.89 15.30
N PRO A 252 -18.81 7.91 14.49
CA PRO A 252 -18.19 9.12 15.00
C PRO A 252 -18.92 9.62 16.24
N PHE A 253 -18.18 10.06 17.27
CA PHE A 253 -18.81 10.47 18.53
C PHE A 253 -19.88 11.55 18.33
N ALA A 254 -19.65 12.50 17.42
CA ALA A 254 -20.58 13.58 17.08
C ALA A 254 -21.88 13.09 16.41
N GLU A 255 -21.85 11.91 15.77
CA GLU A 255 -22.99 11.30 15.08
C GLU A 255 -23.61 10.15 15.89
N PHE A 256 -23.01 9.80 17.03
CA PHE A 256 -23.43 8.67 17.84
C PHE A 256 -24.77 8.98 18.50
N ASN A 257 -25.81 8.22 18.16
CA ASN A 257 -27.13 8.36 18.75
C ASN A 257 -27.32 7.34 19.88
N PRO A 258 -27.25 7.75 21.16
CA PRO A 258 -27.41 6.83 22.28
C PRO A 258 -28.84 6.31 22.45
N ALA A 259 -29.85 6.90 21.77
CA ALA A 259 -31.23 6.40 21.78
C ALA A 259 -31.40 5.13 20.92
N PHE A 260 -30.38 4.77 20.13
CA PHE A 260 -30.31 3.57 19.31
C PHE A 260 -28.89 3.02 19.44
N PRO A 261 -28.59 2.35 20.57
CA PRO A 261 -29.01 0.95 20.80
C PRO A 261 -29.76 0.70 22.14
N PRO A 262 -30.23 -0.54 22.44
CA PRO A 262 -30.95 -0.84 23.69
C PRO A 262 -30.14 -0.57 24.97
N GLU A 263 -30.83 -0.39 26.09
CA GLU A 263 -30.22 -0.30 27.43
C GLU A 263 -29.27 -1.49 27.70
N GLY A 264 -28.18 -1.25 28.44
CA GLY A 264 -27.26 -2.30 28.87
C GLY A 264 -26.04 -2.54 27.97
N LEU A 265 -25.76 -1.68 26.99
CA LEU A 265 -24.49 -1.76 26.26
C LEU A 265 -23.30 -1.25 27.08
N THR A 266 -22.15 -1.88 26.87
CA THR A 266 -20.84 -1.38 27.28
C THR A 266 -20.20 -0.61 26.14
N TYR A 267 -19.50 0.48 26.45
CA TYR A 267 -18.90 1.38 25.48
C TYR A 267 -17.39 1.55 25.69
N VAL A 268 -16.68 1.80 24.59
CA VAL A 268 -15.36 2.43 24.58
C VAL A 268 -15.36 3.63 23.65
N LEU A 269 -14.45 4.55 23.92
CA LEU A 269 -14.08 5.58 22.97
C LEU A 269 -12.69 5.27 22.45
N VAL A 270 -12.56 5.25 21.14
CA VAL A 270 -11.29 4.98 20.45
C VAL A 270 -10.97 6.11 19.49
N ARG A 271 -9.68 6.30 19.21
CA ARG A 271 -9.25 7.10 18.07
C ARG A 271 -9.06 6.17 16.87
N ALA A 272 -9.94 6.27 15.88
CA ALA A 272 -10.01 5.34 14.76
C ALA A 272 -10.54 5.99 13.48
N LYS A 273 -10.46 5.26 12.37
CA LYS A 273 -11.15 5.61 11.13
C LYS A 273 -12.58 5.09 11.20
N ALA A 274 -13.58 5.97 11.17
CA ALA A 274 -14.97 5.62 11.48
C ALA A 274 -15.60 4.56 10.54
N ASN A 275 -15.19 4.52 9.27
CA ASN A 275 -15.65 3.54 8.29
C ASN A 275 -14.70 2.34 8.13
N ASP A 276 -13.93 2.01 9.16
CA ASP A 276 -13.18 0.75 9.23
C ASP A 276 -14.12 -0.37 9.74
N ASP A 277 -14.51 -1.28 8.84
CA ASP A 277 -15.44 -2.37 9.16
C ASP A 277 -14.89 -3.32 10.25
N GLU A 278 -13.57 -3.35 10.44
CA GLU A 278 -12.91 -4.18 11.45
C GLU A 278 -13.07 -3.63 12.88
N LEU A 279 -13.71 -2.46 13.06
CA LEU A 279 -14.06 -1.94 14.40
C LEU A 279 -14.99 -2.88 15.17
N ALA A 280 -15.77 -3.71 14.48
CA ALA A 280 -16.55 -4.78 15.10
C ALA A 280 -15.69 -5.81 15.85
N HIS A 281 -14.40 -5.89 15.54
CA HIS A 281 -13.42 -6.81 16.11
C HIS A 281 -12.37 -6.09 16.96
N TYR A 282 -12.64 -4.86 17.39
CA TYR A 282 -11.71 -4.09 18.21
C TYR A 282 -11.28 -4.83 19.48
N ASP A 283 -9.96 -4.82 19.72
CA ASP A 283 -9.31 -5.37 20.90
C ASP A 283 -8.23 -4.37 21.36
N SER A 284 -8.26 -3.95 22.62
CA SER A 284 -7.31 -2.95 23.15
C SER A 284 -5.89 -3.48 23.30
N GLN A 285 -5.70 -4.80 23.29
CA GLN A 285 -4.40 -5.46 23.47
C GLN A 285 -3.76 -5.92 22.15
N TYR A 286 -4.49 -5.88 21.04
CA TYR A 286 -4.07 -6.42 19.75
C TYR A 286 -4.49 -5.53 18.59
N GLU A 287 -3.72 -5.55 17.52
CA GLU A 287 -4.06 -4.85 16.28
C GLU A 287 -5.01 -5.72 15.45
N THR A 288 -6.29 -5.37 15.46
CA THR A 288 -7.33 -6.06 14.68
C THR A 288 -7.88 -5.20 13.54
N THR A 289 -7.73 -3.89 13.59
CA THR A 289 -8.26 -2.94 12.60
C THR A 289 -7.29 -2.68 11.44
N TYR A 290 -7.84 -2.27 10.29
CA TYR A 290 -7.01 -1.94 9.12
C TYR A 290 -6.16 -0.68 9.37
N VAL A 291 -6.77 0.34 9.98
CA VAL A 291 -6.09 1.57 10.42
C VAL A 291 -5.78 1.47 11.91
N PRO A 292 -4.62 1.96 12.40
CA PRO A 292 -4.30 1.98 13.82
C PRO A 292 -5.46 2.54 14.68
N CYS A 293 -5.84 1.81 15.72
CA CYS A 293 -6.96 2.14 16.59
C CYS A 293 -6.49 2.23 18.06
N ASP A 294 -6.59 3.42 18.66
CA ASP A 294 -6.09 3.66 20.02
C ASP A 294 -7.24 3.77 21.01
N LEU A 295 -7.15 3.05 22.15
CA LEU A 295 -8.10 3.23 23.25
C LEU A 295 -7.92 4.63 23.86
N LEU A 296 -9.02 5.37 24.03
CA LEU A 296 -9.04 6.65 24.73
C LEU A 296 -9.73 6.54 26.09
N TRP A 297 -10.86 5.83 26.12
CA TRP A 297 -11.66 5.64 27.33
C TRP A 297 -12.42 4.31 27.30
N GLY A 298 -12.71 3.78 28.48
CA GLY A 298 -13.58 2.62 28.68
C GLY A 298 -12.84 1.40 29.24
N PRO A 299 -13.57 0.29 29.46
CA PRO A 299 -14.97 0.09 29.13
C PRO A 299 -15.91 0.72 30.17
N GLY A 300 -17.10 1.16 29.77
CA GLY A 300 -18.10 1.68 30.71
C GLY A 300 -19.44 2.08 30.07
N PRO A 301 -20.38 2.64 30.85
CA PRO A 301 -21.68 3.06 30.34
C PRO A 301 -21.61 4.39 29.56
N TRP A 302 -22.55 4.61 28.63
CA TRP A 302 -22.57 5.81 27.77
C TRP A 302 -22.52 7.16 28.51
N PRO A 303 -23.28 7.39 29.61
CA PRO A 303 -23.24 8.68 30.30
C PRO A 303 -21.84 9.04 30.82
N GLU A 304 -21.06 8.05 31.25
CA GLU A 304 -19.68 8.26 31.70
C GLU A 304 -18.73 8.52 30.53
N ALA A 305 -18.91 7.81 29.41
CA ALA A 305 -18.17 8.04 28.18
C ALA A 305 -18.35 9.48 27.68
N ALA A 306 -19.61 9.92 27.63
CA ALA A 306 -19.96 11.26 27.17
C ALA A 306 -19.43 12.34 28.12
N ALA A 307 -19.59 12.16 29.43
CA ALA A 307 -19.03 13.09 30.42
C ALA A 307 -17.50 13.16 30.37
N TRP A 308 -16.82 12.05 30.04
CA TRP A 308 -15.38 12.05 29.81
C TRP A 308 -15.02 12.80 28.52
N PHE A 309 -15.73 12.58 27.41
CA PHE A 309 -15.46 13.25 26.14
C PHE A 309 -15.61 14.77 26.24
N GLU A 310 -16.70 15.24 26.86
CA GLU A 310 -16.95 16.68 27.07
C GLU A 310 -15.85 17.37 27.89
N ARG A 311 -15.26 16.63 28.85
CA ARG A 311 -14.19 17.15 29.72
C ARG A 311 -12.83 17.13 29.04
N GLU A 312 -12.45 16.01 28.42
CA GLU A 312 -11.10 15.82 27.86
C GLU A 312 -10.96 16.38 26.44
N GLN A 313 -12.08 16.51 25.70
CA GLN A 313 -12.13 16.98 24.31
C GLN A 313 -11.02 16.40 23.42
N PRO A 314 -10.89 15.07 23.35
CA PRO A 314 -9.82 14.44 22.60
C PRO A 314 -9.92 14.79 21.11
N ALA A 315 -8.79 15.22 20.53
CA ALA A 315 -8.70 15.48 19.11
C ALA A 315 -8.55 14.19 18.28
N GLY A 316 -9.02 14.27 17.04
CA GLY A 316 -8.60 13.37 15.97
C GLY A 316 -7.13 13.61 15.57
N ASP A 317 -6.58 12.71 14.77
CA ASP A 317 -5.22 12.84 14.25
C ASP A 317 -5.10 12.21 12.85
N GLN A 318 -3.86 12.18 12.33
CA GLN A 318 -3.51 11.49 11.10
C GLN A 318 -2.42 10.47 11.39
N VAL A 319 -2.55 9.28 10.79
CA VAL A 319 -1.58 8.20 10.99
C VAL A 319 -1.16 7.58 9.66
N GLU A 320 0.12 7.28 9.53
CA GLU A 320 0.64 6.51 8.40
C GLU A 320 0.18 5.04 8.51
N ILE A 321 -0.19 4.45 7.38
CA ILE A 321 -0.76 3.09 7.31
C ILE A 321 0.09 2.10 6.52
N LEU A 322 1.19 2.56 5.92
CA LEU A 322 2.12 1.73 5.16
C LEU A 322 3.32 1.35 6.01
N ASP A 323 3.92 0.20 5.73
CA ASP A 323 5.15 -0.27 6.36
C ASP A 323 5.10 -0.29 7.91
N ARG A 324 3.91 -0.52 8.47
CA ARG A 324 3.68 -0.60 9.91
C ARG A 324 4.46 -1.77 10.53
N LEU A 325 4.90 -1.58 11.77
CA LEU A 325 5.62 -2.58 12.54
C LEU A 325 4.69 -3.27 13.53
N PHE A 326 4.75 -4.60 13.53
CA PHE A 326 3.96 -5.46 14.39
C PHE A 326 4.87 -6.42 15.14
N LEU A 327 4.56 -6.66 16.41
CA LEU A 327 5.15 -7.73 17.20
C LEU A 327 4.12 -8.85 17.36
N VAL A 328 4.52 -10.06 16.97
CA VAL A 328 3.64 -11.23 17.01
C VAL A 328 4.31 -12.32 17.85
N ARG A 329 3.55 -12.90 18.78
CA ARG A 329 4.05 -13.88 19.75
C ARG A 329 3.64 -15.29 19.35
N HIS A 330 4.60 -16.22 19.37
CA HIS A 330 4.36 -17.66 19.29
C HIS A 330 4.85 -18.33 20.58
N HIS A 331 3.92 -18.91 21.34
CA HIS A 331 4.20 -19.56 22.63
C HIS A 331 3.29 -20.77 22.82
N GLU A 332 3.84 -21.92 23.26
CA GLU A 332 3.05 -23.13 23.51
C GLU A 332 2.08 -23.50 22.37
N GLN A 333 2.58 -23.49 21.13
CA GLN A 333 1.80 -23.75 19.90
C GLN A 333 0.71 -22.71 19.61
N ARG A 334 0.64 -21.61 20.36
CA ARG A 334 -0.32 -20.52 20.12
C ARG A 334 0.37 -19.38 19.38
N LEU A 335 -0.08 -19.08 18.17
CA LEU A 335 0.28 -17.87 17.47
C LEU A 335 -0.76 -16.79 17.81
N HIS A 336 -0.34 -15.80 18.58
CA HIS A 336 -1.20 -14.70 19.00
C HIS A 336 -1.39 -13.65 17.90
N LEU A 337 -2.47 -12.89 17.99
CA LEU A 337 -2.69 -11.74 17.11
C LEU A 337 -1.54 -10.71 17.21
N PRO A 338 -1.35 -9.88 16.18
CA PRO A 338 -0.30 -8.87 16.18
C PRO A 338 -0.55 -7.78 17.22
N ARG A 339 0.53 -7.16 17.71
CA ARG A 339 0.49 -6.02 18.62
C ARG A 339 1.32 -4.86 18.10
N THR A 340 1.02 -3.65 18.54
CA THR A 340 1.94 -2.52 18.40
C THR A 340 3.17 -2.70 19.31
N PRO A 341 4.32 -2.12 18.93
CA PRO A 341 5.49 -2.04 19.79
C PRO A 341 5.22 -1.51 21.21
N GLN A 342 4.36 -0.50 21.32
CA GLN A 342 4.01 0.14 22.59
C GLN A 342 3.24 -0.81 23.52
N ILE A 343 2.27 -1.56 22.98
CA ILE A 343 1.52 -2.55 23.78
C ILE A 343 2.43 -3.70 24.18
N ALA A 344 3.23 -4.24 23.24
CA ALA A 344 4.14 -5.34 23.53
C ALA A 344 5.16 -4.97 24.62
N ALA A 345 5.73 -3.75 24.58
CA ALA A 345 6.64 -3.25 25.61
C ALA A 345 5.97 -3.10 27.00
N GLY A 346 4.65 -2.92 27.04
CA GLY A 346 3.86 -2.79 28.26
C GLY A 346 3.43 -4.11 28.91
N LEU A 347 3.71 -5.26 28.30
CA LEU A 347 3.29 -6.57 28.78
C LEU A 347 3.95 -6.96 30.11
N GLU A 348 3.26 -7.77 30.92
CA GLU A 348 3.84 -8.34 32.15
C GLU A 348 4.81 -9.49 31.85
N GLN A 349 5.68 -9.87 32.80
CA GLN A 349 6.78 -10.82 32.55
C GLN A 349 6.33 -12.15 31.92
N GLY A 350 5.25 -12.77 32.41
CA GLY A 350 4.73 -14.03 31.85
C GLY A 350 4.14 -13.90 30.44
N GLU A 351 3.69 -12.69 30.08
CA GLU A 351 3.19 -12.41 28.73
C GLU A 351 4.31 -12.18 27.70
N ARG A 352 5.55 -12.00 28.16
CA ARG A 352 6.73 -11.79 27.30
C ARG A 352 7.39 -13.09 26.85
N GLU A 353 7.04 -14.23 27.44
CA GLU A 353 7.67 -15.52 27.15
C GLU A 353 7.39 -16.03 25.72
N GLY A 354 8.28 -16.86 25.17
CA GLY A 354 8.13 -17.45 23.84
C GLY A 354 8.89 -16.72 22.74
N THR A 355 8.63 -17.12 21.50
CA THR A 355 9.28 -16.55 20.31
C THR A 355 8.48 -15.36 19.81
N TRP A 356 9.15 -14.23 19.64
CA TRP A 356 8.60 -13.00 19.09
C TRP A 356 9.13 -12.76 17.69
N TYR A 357 8.24 -12.28 16.84
CA TYR A 357 8.52 -11.89 15.47
C TYR A 357 8.27 -10.40 15.32
N LEU A 358 9.29 -9.64 14.95
CA LEU A 358 9.14 -8.26 14.50
C LEU A 358 8.86 -8.29 12.99
N VAL A 359 7.69 -7.80 12.62
CA VAL A 359 7.17 -7.91 11.26
C VAL A 359 6.81 -6.53 10.72
N ARG A 360 7.17 -6.26 9.47
CA ARG A 360 6.73 -5.09 8.70
C ARG A 360 5.63 -5.50 7.74
N ALA A 361 4.48 -4.86 7.83
CA ALA A 361 3.29 -5.11 6.99
C ALA A 361 2.44 -3.84 6.88
N ASP A 362 1.52 -3.77 5.91
CA ASP A 362 0.58 -2.64 5.82
C ASP A 362 -0.69 -2.89 6.67
N ALA A 363 -0.99 -4.15 6.98
CA ALA A 363 -2.14 -4.55 7.78
C ALA A 363 -1.76 -5.66 8.79
N PRO A 364 -2.38 -5.69 9.99
CA PRO A 364 -2.10 -6.70 10.99
C PRO A 364 -2.42 -8.11 10.49
N LEU A 365 -3.52 -8.27 9.76
CA LEU A 365 -3.92 -9.57 9.22
C LEU A 365 -2.89 -10.14 8.23
N ASP A 366 -2.17 -9.30 7.48
CA ASP A 366 -1.09 -9.75 6.61
C ASP A 366 0.08 -10.31 7.44
N ALA A 367 0.49 -9.60 8.50
CA ALA A 367 1.54 -10.06 9.41
C ALA A 367 1.17 -11.38 10.09
N PHE A 368 -0.07 -11.49 10.61
CA PHE A 368 -0.58 -12.69 11.24
C PHE A 368 -0.64 -13.87 10.28
N ASN A 369 -1.18 -13.66 9.06
CA ASN A 369 -1.27 -14.70 8.05
C ASN A 369 0.10 -15.16 7.56
N HIS A 370 1.06 -14.26 7.40
CA HIS A 370 2.43 -14.61 7.05
C HIS A 370 3.04 -15.57 8.06
N LEU A 371 2.97 -15.24 9.36
CA LEU A 371 3.54 -16.09 10.40
C LEU A 371 2.77 -17.39 10.59
N ARG A 372 1.45 -17.37 10.41
CA ARG A 372 0.64 -18.59 10.41
C ARG A 372 1.09 -19.55 9.31
N CYS A 373 1.35 -19.04 8.10
CA CYS A 373 1.84 -19.84 6.98
C CYS A 373 3.29 -20.31 7.18
N LEU A 374 4.15 -19.44 7.73
CA LEU A 374 5.53 -19.74 8.06
C LEU A 374 5.63 -20.88 9.09
N LEU A 375 4.87 -20.80 10.18
CA LEU A 375 4.90 -21.77 11.28
C LEU A 375 4.18 -23.08 10.95
N ALA A 376 3.14 -23.04 10.12
CA ALA A 376 2.41 -24.22 9.67
C ALA A 376 3.08 -24.95 8.48
N CYS A 377 4.35 -24.68 8.15
CA CYS A 377 5.12 -25.43 7.14
C CYS A 377 4.41 -25.64 5.78
N GLY A 378 3.72 -24.61 5.26
CA GLY A 378 3.24 -24.57 3.87
C GLY A 378 1.86 -25.19 3.56
N SER A 379 1.29 -26.05 4.40
CA SER A 379 -0.05 -26.63 4.15
C SER A 379 -1.20 -25.63 4.37
N GLY A 380 -0.98 -24.62 5.24
CA GLY A 380 -1.97 -23.56 5.50
C GLY A 380 -2.23 -22.63 4.32
N CYS A 381 -1.34 -22.60 3.32
CA CYS A 381 -1.53 -21.86 2.07
C CYS A 381 -2.34 -22.64 1.01
N ALA A 382 -2.79 -23.87 1.27
CA ALA A 382 -3.53 -24.64 0.27
C ALA A 382 -5.00 -24.22 0.14
N LEU A 383 -5.58 -23.57 1.16
CA LEU A 383 -7.01 -23.19 1.17
C LEU A 383 -7.30 -21.82 0.55
N ALA A 384 -6.27 -20.99 0.35
CA ALA A 384 -6.32 -19.80 -0.50
C ALA A 384 -5.09 -19.86 -1.40
N ASP A 385 -5.28 -19.95 -2.71
CA ASP A 385 -4.22 -20.12 -3.71
C ASP A 385 -3.51 -18.77 -4.06
N PRO A 386 -2.52 -18.31 -3.26
CA PRO A 386 -1.42 -17.54 -3.87
C PRO A 386 0.01 -17.95 -3.47
N CYS A 387 0.25 -18.88 -2.54
CA CYS A 387 1.63 -19.19 -2.09
C CYS A 387 2.36 -20.26 -2.92
N ARG A 388 1.84 -20.71 -4.08
CA ARG A 388 2.49 -21.73 -4.94
C ARG A 388 3.89 -21.36 -5.46
N ARG A 389 4.43 -20.18 -5.15
CA ARG A 389 5.64 -19.61 -5.79
C ARG A 389 6.86 -19.43 -4.87
N GLY A 390 6.89 -20.04 -3.68
CA GLY A 390 8.11 -20.11 -2.86
C GLY A 390 7.86 -20.20 -1.36
N PRO A 391 8.87 -20.64 -0.57
CA PRO A 391 8.77 -20.69 0.88
C PRO A 391 8.69 -19.27 1.48
N HIS A 392 7.92 -19.13 2.56
CA HIS A 392 8.00 -17.97 3.44
C HIS A 392 9.35 -18.01 4.17
N THR A 393 10.00 -16.87 4.33
CA THR A 393 11.29 -16.77 5.03
C THR A 393 11.08 -16.28 6.46
N ALA A 394 11.88 -16.82 7.39
CA ALA A 394 11.87 -16.41 8.79
C ALA A 394 12.60 -15.07 9.02
N THR A 395 13.37 -14.60 8.04
CA THR A 395 14.12 -13.35 8.09
C THR A 395 14.15 -12.67 6.73
N GLY A 396 14.17 -11.34 6.76
CA GLY A 396 14.21 -10.47 5.60
C GLY A 396 12.89 -10.45 4.80
N PRO A 397 12.97 -9.92 3.56
CA PRO A 397 11.83 -9.90 2.67
C PRO A 397 11.31 -11.28 2.33
N CYS A 398 10.00 -11.49 2.47
CA CYS A 398 9.41 -12.76 2.13
C CYS A 398 9.57 -13.04 0.63
N SER A 399 10.24 -14.15 0.28
CA SER A 399 10.42 -14.58 -1.10
C SER A 399 9.15 -15.16 -1.74
N GLY A 400 8.10 -15.39 -0.95
CA GLY A 400 6.79 -15.75 -1.48
C GLY A 400 6.30 -14.64 -2.40
N ALA A 401 6.16 -14.92 -3.69
CA ALA A 401 5.95 -13.93 -4.77
C ALA A 401 4.77 -12.94 -4.61
N ARG A 402 3.95 -13.11 -3.57
CA ARG A 402 2.77 -12.30 -3.25
C ARG A 402 2.62 -11.95 -1.77
N CYS A 403 3.59 -12.30 -0.92
CA CYS A 403 3.48 -12.04 0.52
C CYS A 403 3.95 -10.60 0.82
N PRO A 404 3.06 -9.70 1.26
CA PRO A 404 3.39 -8.29 1.50
C PRO A 404 3.92 -8.12 2.92
N VAL A 405 4.92 -8.91 3.31
CA VAL A 405 5.41 -8.94 4.69
C VAL A 405 6.92 -9.15 4.75
N ASP A 406 7.59 -8.43 5.63
CA ASP A 406 9.00 -8.64 5.97
C ASP A 406 9.14 -9.05 7.43
N THR A 407 9.83 -10.16 7.68
CA THR A 407 10.24 -10.49 9.05
C THR A 407 11.58 -9.83 9.32
N LEU A 408 11.59 -8.77 10.11
CA LEU A 408 12.81 -8.01 10.42
C LEU A 408 13.66 -8.71 11.46
N HIS A 409 13.03 -9.36 12.44
CA HIS A 409 13.72 -10.05 13.52
C HIS A 409 12.87 -11.20 14.08
N THR A 410 13.53 -12.24 14.57
CA THR A 410 12.93 -13.35 15.32
C THR A 410 13.79 -13.63 16.55
N GLY A 411 13.19 -13.65 17.74
CA GLY A 411 13.92 -13.81 18.99
C GLY A 411 13.04 -13.64 20.22
N THR A 412 13.60 -13.09 21.28
CA THR A 412 12.88 -12.64 22.48
C THR A 412 12.17 -11.31 22.21
N LEU A 413 11.22 -10.92 23.07
CA LEU A 413 10.58 -9.61 22.97
C LEU A 413 11.61 -8.47 23.07
N GLN A 414 12.58 -8.59 23.97
CA GLN A 414 13.60 -7.57 24.20
C GLN A 414 14.44 -7.34 22.94
N GLU A 415 14.95 -8.41 22.32
CA GLU A 415 15.69 -8.32 21.06
C GLU A 415 14.81 -7.72 19.95
N GLY A 416 13.54 -8.12 19.86
CA GLY A 416 12.59 -7.54 18.91
C GLY A 416 12.40 -6.03 19.10
N LEU A 417 12.33 -5.55 20.33
CA LEU A 417 12.22 -4.12 20.65
C LEU A 417 13.52 -3.35 20.34
N GLU A 418 14.68 -3.97 20.54
CA GLU A 418 15.99 -3.39 20.20
C GLU A 418 16.22 -3.27 18.70
N HIS A 419 15.56 -4.10 17.88
CA HIS A 419 15.61 -4.04 16.42
C HIS A 419 14.60 -3.04 15.81
N LEU A 420 13.81 -2.33 16.62
CA LEU A 420 12.94 -1.28 16.11
C LEU A 420 13.75 -0.10 15.59
N PRO A 421 13.38 0.49 14.44
CA PRO A 421 14.00 1.72 13.99
C PRO A 421 13.62 2.90 14.90
N GLY A 422 14.59 3.75 15.21
CA GLY A 422 14.36 5.00 15.93
C GLY A 422 14.39 4.86 17.46
N THR A 423 13.54 5.64 18.14
CA THR A 423 13.52 5.70 19.61
C THR A 423 12.75 4.51 20.18
N PRO A 424 13.20 3.88 21.28
CA PRO A 424 12.47 2.82 21.95
C PRO A 424 11.01 3.23 22.23
N PRO A 425 10.03 2.34 21.98
CA PRO A 425 8.63 2.68 22.16
C PRO A 425 8.33 2.91 23.64
N ARG A 426 7.56 3.96 23.95
CA ARG A 426 7.04 4.16 25.30
C ARG A 426 6.04 3.03 25.61
N PRO A 427 6.23 2.25 26.70
CA PRO A 427 5.30 1.19 27.07
C PRO A 427 3.88 1.74 27.30
N ARG A 428 2.89 0.99 26.82
CA ARG A 428 1.46 1.28 26.99
C ARG A 428 0.76 0.04 27.52
N SER A 429 0.17 0.16 28.70
CA SER A 429 -0.71 -0.86 29.29
C SER A 429 -2.15 -0.40 29.11
N ASN A 430 -2.91 -1.16 28.32
CA ASN A 430 -4.34 -0.95 28.15
C ASN A 430 -5.11 -1.95 29.03
N PRO A 431 -6.26 -1.57 29.59
CA PRO A 431 -7.17 -2.55 30.18
C PRO A 431 -7.55 -3.60 29.12
N ASP A 432 -7.76 -4.83 29.55
CA ASP A 432 -8.20 -5.91 28.67
C ASP A 432 -9.66 -5.68 28.23
N VAL A 433 -9.85 -5.12 27.04
CA VAL A 433 -11.16 -4.77 26.49
C VAL A 433 -11.26 -5.28 25.06
N ARG A 434 -12.36 -5.99 24.76
CA ARG A 434 -12.67 -6.44 23.41
C ARG A 434 -14.17 -6.35 23.13
N VAL A 435 -14.51 -5.84 21.95
CA VAL A 435 -15.90 -5.59 21.51
C VAL A 435 -16.63 -6.89 21.16
N SER A 436 -15.90 -7.88 20.63
CA SER A 436 -16.43 -9.21 20.34
C SER A 436 -15.56 -10.29 20.97
N ARG A 437 -16.19 -11.24 21.68
CA ARG A 437 -15.51 -12.43 22.19
C ARG A 437 -15.39 -13.55 21.15
N ARG A 438 -15.97 -13.39 19.95
CA ARG A 438 -16.09 -14.45 18.95
C ARG A 438 -14.79 -14.77 18.21
N MET A 439 -13.87 -13.81 18.12
CA MET A 439 -12.55 -14.08 17.54
C MET A 439 -11.56 -14.38 18.65
N PRO A 440 -10.94 -15.57 18.66
CA PRO A 440 -9.89 -15.88 19.61
C PRO A 440 -8.65 -15.03 19.30
N ARG A 441 -7.89 -14.72 20.35
CA ARG A 441 -6.65 -13.92 20.27
C ARG A 441 -5.46 -14.69 19.73
N TYR A 442 -5.66 -15.95 19.34
CA TYR A 442 -4.62 -16.80 18.83
C TYR A 442 -5.18 -17.90 17.94
N ASN A 443 -4.31 -18.41 17.06
CA ASN A 443 -4.50 -19.70 16.40
C ASN A 443 -3.60 -20.75 17.06
N ILE A 444 -4.06 -21.99 17.07
CA ILE A 444 -3.26 -23.15 17.46
C ILE A 444 -2.49 -23.62 16.22
N ILE A 445 -1.17 -23.79 16.35
CA ILE A 445 -0.27 -24.25 15.29
C ILE A 445 0.21 -25.66 15.65
N GLU A 446 -0.28 -26.66 14.92
CA GLU A 446 0.02 -28.06 15.17
C GLU A 446 0.36 -28.79 13.87
N ARG A 447 1.50 -29.49 13.86
CA ARG A 447 1.87 -30.48 12.82
C ARG A 447 1.72 -29.97 11.38
N GLY A 448 2.11 -28.72 11.12
CA GLY A 448 1.99 -28.12 9.78
C GLY A 448 0.56 -27.70 9.40
N THR A 449 -0.33 -27.59 10.37
CA THR A 449 -1.68 -27.05 10.20
C THR A 449 -1.94 -25.97 11.25
N TRP A 450 -3.04 -25.25 11.09
CA TRP A 450 -3.52 -24.31 12.09
C TRP A 450 -5.01 -24.47 12.31
N GLN A 451 -5.46 -24.17 13.52
CA GLN A 451 -6.86 -24.22 13.91
C GLN A 451 -7.22 -22.95 14.66
N VAL A 452 -8.44 -22.47 14.41
CA VAL A 452 -9.07 -21.45 15.26
C VAL A 452 -9.65 -22.20 16.46
N PRO A 453 -9.28 -21.85 17.71
CA PRO A 453 -9.95 -22.40 18.88
C PRO A 453 -11.47 -22.28 18.75
N LEU A 454 -12.18 -23.37 19.07
CA LEU A 454 -13.61 -23.29 19.32
C LEU A 454 -13.76 -22.83 20.77
N ASP A 455 -14.14 -21.57 20.95
CA ASP A 455 -14.52 -21.01 22.26
C ASP A 455 -15.87 -21.57 22.74
#